data_AF-A0A2A6PYP2-F1
#
_entry.id   AF-A0A2A6PYP2-F1
#
_cell.length_a   1.000
_cell.length_b   1.000
_cell.length_c   1.000
_cell.angle_alpha   90.00
_cell.angle_beta   90.00
_cell.angle_gamma   90.00
#
_symmetry.space_group_name_H-M   'P 1'
#
loop_
_entity.id
_entity.type
_entity.pdbx_description
1 polymer ?
#
loop_
_entity_poly.entity_id
_entity_poly.type
_entity_poly.pdbx_seq_one_letter_code
_entity_poly.pdbx_strand_id
1 'polypeptide(L)'
;MSIILQSTVGGFSAQFMRKLPLVEQAMREHGLEPCEFVISKDYASTASYPIMGPFFYSYSVFFGDETFTVTEPNDMVFLDYFLKRVLAADQPPELPQRPGLMRRFFGWMAQAL
;
A
#
# COMPACT_ATOMS: atom_id res chain seq x y z
N MET A 1 -8.45 -12.76 8.89
CA MET A 1 -9.43 -11.75 8.40
C MET A 1 -8.86 -11.08 7.14
N SER A 2 -9.65 -10.30 6.40
CA SER A 2 -9.29 -9.67 5.10
C SER A 2 -8.90 -8.20 5.26
N ILE A 3 -8.20 -7.64 4.25
CA ILE A 3 -7.89 -6.20 4.16
C ILE A 3 -9.19 -5.40 4.10
N ILE A 4 -9.19 -4.25 4.75
CA ILE A 4 -10.32 -3.32 4.71
C ILE A 4 -10.15 -2.41 3.50
N LEU A 5 -11.17 -2.35 2.65
CA LEU A 5 -11.18 -1.51 1.45
C LEU A 5 -12.08 -0.30 1.65
N GLN A 6 -11.56 0.88 1.33
CA GLN A 6 -12.28 2.15 1.36
C GLN A 6 -12.09 2.86 0.02
N SER A 7 -13.13 3.54 -0.44
CA SER A 7 -13.02 4.37 -1.64
C SER A 7 -14.04 5.49 -1.63
N THR A 8 -13.61 6.68 -2.02
CA THR A 8 -14.48 7.85 -2.19
C THR A 8 -14.86 8.09 -3.65
N VAL A 9 -14.26 7.33 -4.59
CA VAL A 9 -14.31 7.60 -6.05
C VAL A 9 -14.84 6.43 -6.87
N GLY A 10 -15.58 5.53 -6.23
CA GLY A 10 -16.10 4.29 -6.80
C GLY A 10 -15.30 3.06 -6.39
N GLY A 11 -15.90 1.87 -6.51
CA GLY A 11 -15.27 0.63 -6.05
C GLY A 11 -13.95 0.30 -6.73
N PHE A 12 -13.21 -0.62 -6.12
CA PHE A 12 -12.07 -1.28 -6.77
C PHE A 12 -12.55 -2.13 -7.94
N SER A 13 -11.75 -2.22 -8.99
CA SER A 13 -12.05 -3.02 -10.17
C SER A 13 -12.26 -4.49 -9.83
N ALA A 14 -13.08 -5.17 -10.62
CA ALA A 14 -13.33 -6.60 -10.43
C ALA A 14 -12.05 -7.45 -10.50
N GLN A 15 -11.05 -7.01 -11.28
CA GLN A 15 -9.76 -7.70 -11.37
C GLN A 15 -8.94 -7.56 -10.08
N PHE A 16 -8.94 -6.36 -9.48
CA PHE A 16 -8.35 -6.13 -8.17
C PHE A 16 -8.98 -7.05 -7.12
N MET A 17 -10.32 -7.08 -7.06
CA MET A 17 -11.05 -7.93 -6.10
C MET A 17 -10.75 -9.42 -6.26
N ARG A 18 -10.50 -9.90 -7.49
CA ARG A 18 -10.13 -11.30 -7.75
C ARG A 18 -8.70 -11.64 -7.30
N LYS A 19 -7.77 -10.68 -7.36
CA LYS A 19 -6.36 -10.89 -7.00
C LYS A 19 -6.06 -10.59 -5.53
N LEU A 20 -6.87 -9.76 -4.88
CA LEU A 20 -6.66 -9.37 -3.49
C LEU A 20 -6.48 -10.57 -2.53
N PRO A 21 -7.27 -11.66 -2.62
CA PRO A 21 -7.08 -12.82 -1.74
C PRO A 21 -5.68 -13.47 -1.84
N LEU A 22 -5.03 -13.39 -3.02
CA LEU A 22 -3.67 -13.91 -3.20
C LEU A 22 -2.64 -13.03 -2.46
N VAL A 23 -2.86 -11.71 -2.45
CA VAL A 23 -2.02 -10.77 -1.71
C VAL A 23 -2.20 -10.99 -0.21
N GLU A 24 -3.44 -11.13 0.26
CA GLU A 24 -3.70 -11.45 1.66
C GLU A 24 -3.07 -12.76 2.11
N GLN A 25 -3.06 -13.76 1.23
CA GLN A 25 -2.40 -15.03 1.49
C GLN A 25 -0.88 -14.84 1.62
N ALA A 26 -0.26 -14.12 0.69
CA ALA A 26 1.16 -13.78 0.79
C ALA A 26 1.47 -13.00 2.08
N MET A 27 0.66 -12.02 2.44
CA MET A 27 0.81 -11.28 3.70
C MET A 27 0.83 -12.20 4.91
N ARG A 28 -0.13 -13.16 4.99
CA ARG A 28 -0.17 -14.15 6.09
C ARG A 28 1.06 -15.05 6.09
N GLU A 29 1.54 -15.46 4.92
CA GLU A 29 2.77 -16.26 4.79
C GLU A 29 4.02 -15.52 5.29
N HIS A 30 4.04 -14.19 5.14
CA HIS A 30 5.08 -13.31 5.67
C HIS A 30 4.80 -12.80 7.10
N GLY A 31 3.81 -13.37 7.79
CA GLY A 31 3.50 -13.04 9.19
C GLY A 31 2.81 -11.68 9.41
N LEU A 32 2.23 -11.11 8.37
CA LEU A 32 1.40 -9.90 8.44
C LEU A 32 -0.07 -10.28 8.57
N GLU A 33 -0.84 -9.56 9.40
CA GLU A 33 -2.27 -9.75 9.53
C GLU A 33 -3.04 -8.82 8.58
N PRO A 34 -3.71 -9.33 7.52
CA PRO A 34 -4.29 -8.46 6.49
C PRO A 34 -5.36 -7.50 7.02
N CYS A 35 -6.06 -7.83 8.11
CA CYS A 35 -7.07 -6.96 8.69
C CYS A 35 -6.53 -5.74 9.43
N GLU A 36 -5.23 -5.67 9.69
CA GLU A 36 -4.58 -4.47 10.21
C GLU A 36 -4.37 -3.41 9.11
N PHE A 37 -4.59 -3.79 7.84
CA PHE A 37 -4.41 -2.93 6.69
C PHE A 37 -5.74 -2.35 6.21
N VAL A 38 -5.72 -1.04 5.92
CA VAL A 38 -6.79 -0.33 5.22
C VAL A 38 -6.22 0.21 3.92
N ILE A 39 -6.87 -0.08 2.79
CA ILE A 39 -6.54 0.52 1.49
C ILE A 39 -7.65 1.51 1.13
N SER A 40 -7.32 2.79 1.11
CA SER A 40 -8.18 3.87 0.59
C SER A 40 -7.83 4.19 -0.85
N LYS A 41 -8.86 4.44 -1.66
CA LYS A 41 -8.76 4.94 -3.03
C LYS A 41 -9.50 6.28 -3.16
N ASP A 42 -8.79 7.29 -3.64
CA ASP A 42 -9.28 8.65 -3.83
C ASP A 42 -8.87 9.18 -5.21
N TYR A 43 -9.51 10.26 -5.68
CA TYR A 43 -9.09 10.92 -6.93
C TYR A 43 -7.76 11.60 -6.66
N ALA A 44 -6.77 11.38 -7.53
CA ALA A 44 -5.55 12.16 -7.46
C ALA A 44 -5.92 13.62 -7.77
N SER A 45 -5.85 14.50 -6.78
CA SER A 45 -6.05 15.93 -7.02
C SER A 45 -4.94 16.41 -7.95
N THR A 46 -5.32 17.04 -9.06
CA THR A 46 -4.38 17.67 -10.01
C THR A 46 -3.51 18.76 -9.36
N ALA A 47 -3.88 19.23 -8.18
CA ALA A 47 -3.11 20.18 -7.39
C ALA A 47 -1.82 19.57 -6.80
N SER A 48 -1.76 18.26 -6.58
CA SER A 48 -0.61 17.60 -5.95
C SER A 48 0.51 17.30 -6.95
N TYR A 49 0.19 17.09 -8.24
CA TYR A 49 1.16 16.73 -9.28
C TYR A 49 0.75 17.29 -10.65
N PRO A 50 1.17 18.51 -11.04
CA PRO A 50 0.75 19.16 -12.29
C PRO A 50 1.22 18.46 -13.58
N ILE A 51 2.12 17.47 -13.47
CA ILE A 51 2.65 16.69 -14.59
C ILE A 51 1.83 15.39 -14.82
N MET A 52 1.09 14.91 -13.81
CA MET A 52 0.27 13.71 -13.94
C MET A 52 -1.10 14.08 -14.51
N GLY A 53 -1.46 13.45 -15.63
CA GLY A 53 -2.72 13.71 -16.34
C GLY A 53 -3.98 13.45 -15.48
N PRO A 54 -5.17 13.82 -15.95
CA PRO A 54 -6.41 13.82 -15.15
C PRO A 54 -7.01 12.42 -14.83
N PHE A 55 -6.23 11.34 -14.92
CA PHE A 55 -6.73 9.95 -14.88
C PHE A 55 -6.10 9.07 -13.79
N PHE A 56 -5.37 9.65 -12.83
CA PHE A 56 -4.73 8.88 -11.77
C PHE A 56 -5.59 8.82 -10.50
N TYR A 57 -5.36 7.79 -9.71
CA TYR A 57 -5.95 7.63 -8.40
C TYR A 57 -4.86 7.70 -7.33
N SER A 58 -5.21 8.28 -6.19
CA SER A 58 -4.39 8.27 -4.99
C SER A 58 -4.79 7.05 -4.16
N TYR A 59 -3.85 6.14 -3.93
CA TYR A 59 -4.05 4.98 -3.07
C TYR A 59 -3.29 5.20 -1.77
N SER A 60 -4.01 5.21 -0.65
CA SER A 60 -3.41 5.31 0.67
C SER A 60 -3.55 3.99 1.40
N VAL A 61 -2.46 3.48 1.94
CA VAL A 61 -2.46 2.26 2.75
C VAL A 61 -2.12 2.62 4.17
N PHE A 62 -3.00 2.26 5.09
CA PHE A 62 -2.86 2.48 6.53
C PHE A 62 -2.56 1.14 7.21
N PHE A 63 -1.59 1.13 8.13
CA PHE A 63 -1.26 -0.01 8.97
C PHE A 63 -0.81 0.50 10.35
N GLY A 64 -1.60 0.21 11.39
CA GLY A 64 -1.35 0.79 12.71
C GLY A 64 -1.31 2.32 12.66
N ASP A 65 -0.19 2.91 13.08
CA ASP A 65 0.06 4.36 13.03
C ASP A 65 0.78 4.81 11.74
N GLU A 66 1.09 3.88 10.84
CA GLU A 66 1.81 4.16 9.59
C GLU A 66 0.84 4.35 8.42
N THR A 67 1.22 5.22 7.50
CA THR A 67 0.48 5.46 6.26
C THR A 67 1.43 5.77 5.13
N PHE A 68 1.18 5.19 3.96
CA PHE A 68 1.82 5.65 2.73
C PHE A 68 0.77 5.91 1.66
N THR A 69 1.06 6.84 0.77
CA THR A 69 0.21 7.19 -0.36
C THR A 69 1.01 7.09 -1.65
N VAL A 70 0.43 6.45 -2.66
CA VAL A 70 1.00 6.33 -4.00
C VAL A 70 -0.04 6.74 -5.04
N THR A 71 0.41 7.43 -6.08
CA THR A 71 -0.43 7.84 -7.20
C THR A 71 -0.24 6.87 -8.34
N GLU A 72 -1.30 6.16 -8.74
CA GLU A 72 -1.23 5.12 -9.76
C GLU A 72 -2.38 5.25 -10.78
N PRO A 73 -2.16 4.88 -12.04
CA PRO A 73 -3.15 5.07 -13.10
C PRO A 73 -4.34 4.12 -12.98
N ASN A 74 -4.20 2.98 -12.28
CA ASN A 74 -5.28 2.02 -12.08
C ASN A 74 -4.98 1.05 -10.92
N ASP A 75 -6.02 0.34 -10.47
CA ASP A 75 -5.94 -0.53 -9.29
C ASP A 75 -4.92 -1.68 -9.46
N MET A 76 -4.69 -2.15 -10.69
CA MET A 76 -3.82 -3.30 -10.93
C MET A 76 -2.34 -2.93 -10.81
N VAL A 77 -1.97 -1.72 -11.25
CA VAL A 77 -0.60 -1.21 -11.07
C VAL A 77 -0.34 -0.97 -9.58
N PHE A 78 -1.31 -0.36 -8.88
CA PHE A 78 -1.25 -0.22 -7.43
C PHE A 78 -1.12 -1.57 -6.71
N LEU A 79 -1.94 -2.57 -7.08
CA LEU A 79 -1.91 -3.89 -6.42
C LEU A 79 -0.57 -4.60 -6.61
N ASP A 80 0.03 -4.50 -7.80
CA ASP A 80 1.35 -5.07 -8.09
C ASP A 80 2.45 -4.37 -7.27
N TYR A 81 2.39 -3.05 -7.18
CA TYR A 81 3.28 -2.26 -6.31
C TYR A 81 3.12 -2.66 -4.84
N PHE A 82 1.88 -2.76 -4.35
CA PHE A 82 1.58 -3.12 -2.98
C PHE A 82 2.08 -4.52 -2.64
N LEU A 83 1.82 -5.50 -3.51
CA LEU A 83 2.32 -6.87 -3.33
C LEU A 83 3.85 -6.91 -3.29
N LYS A 84 4.54 -6.24 -4.23
CA LYS A 84 6.00 -6.16 -4.21
C LYS A 84 6.53 -5.57 -2.90
N ARG A 85 5.85 -4.56 -2.34
CA ARG A 85 6.23 -3.92 -1.08
C ARG A 85 5.98 -4.82 0.13
N VAL A 86 4.88 -5.55 0.15
CA VAL A 86 4.60 -6.60 1.15
C VAL A 86 5.70 -7.66 1.14
N LEU A 87 6.07 -8.15 -0.05
CA LEU A 87 7.11 -9.17 -0.21
C LEU A 87 8.51 -8.64 0.15
N ALA A 88 8.80 -7.36 -0.12
CA ALA A 88 10.09 -6.74 0.19
C ALA A 88 10.33 -6.51 1.69
N ALA A 89 9.27 -6.55 2.53
CA ALA A 89 9.38 -6.41 3.98
C ALA A 89 10.21 -7.52 4.66
N ASP A 90 10.47 -8.63 3.96
CA ASP A 90 11.27 -9.76 4.42
C ASP A 90 12.80 -9.53 4.31
N GLN A 91 13.24 -8.45 3.66
CA GLN A 91 14.66 -8.10 3.60
C GLN A 91 15.05 -7.19 4.78
N PRO A 92 16.09 -7.55 5.57
CA PRO A 92 16.58 -6.67 6.62
C PRO A 92 17.11 -5.36 5.98
N PRO A 93 16.63 -4.18 6.41
CA PRO A 93 17.08 -2.93 5.84
C PRO A 93 18.56 -2.68 6.16
N GLU A 94 19.37 -2.41 5.14
CA GLU A 94 20.71 -1.85 5.33
C GLU A 94 20.60 -0.34 5.68
N LEU A 95 20.88 -0.01 6.95
CA LEU A 95 21.27 1.31 7.55
C LEU A 95 20.17 2.30 8.00
N PRO A 96 20.50 3.30 8.86
CA PRO A 96 21.22 3.28 10.13
C PRO A 96 20.28 3.54 11.34
N GLN A 97 20.60 2.93 12.48
CA GLN A 97 19.76 2.88 13.68
C GLN A 97 19.54 4.27 14.31
N ARG A 98 18.28 4.70 14.44
CA ARG A 98 17.88 5.75 15.41
C ARG A 98 17.42 5.08 16.71
N PRO A 99 17.92 5.51 17.88
CA PRO A 99 17.60 4.88 19.15
C PRO A 99 16.23 5.36 19.66
N GLY A 100 15.33 4.40 19.92
CA GLY A 100 14.15 4.63 20.76
C GLY A 100 12.82 4.66 20.02
N LEU A 101 12.34 3.50 19.54
CA LEU A 101 10.97 3.01 19.67
C LEU A 101 10.92 1.57 19.11
N MET A 102 9.90 0.81 19.48
CA MET A 102 9.82 -0.64 19.31
C MET A 102 10.26 -1.15 17.92
N ARG A 103 11.14 -2.15 17.96
CA ARG A 103 11.75 -2.85 16.83
C ARG A 103 10.72 -3.76 16.17
N ARG A 104 9.89 -3.25 15.27
CA ARG A 104 9.09 -4.04 14.31
C ARG A 104 8.59 -3.12 13.18
N PHE A 105 9.07 -3.39 11.96
CA PHE A 105 8.55 -2.90 10.67
C PHE A 105 8.98 -1.52 10.11
N PHE A 106 10.20 -1.04 10.42
CA PHE A 106 10.75 0.19 9.81
C PHE A 106 11.15 0.11 8.31
N GLY A 107 10.92 -1.01 7.62
CA GLY A 107 11.39 -1.23 6.24
C GLY A 107 10.49 -0.65 5.14
N TRP A 108 9.32 -0.12 5.48
CA TRP A 108 8.24 0.07 4.50
C TRP A 108 8.18 1.47 3.90
N MET A 109 9.10 2.39 4.23
CA MET A 109 9.08 3.80 3.83
C MET A 109 10.28 4.26 2.97
N ALA A 110 11.17 3.38 2.55
CA ALA A 110 12.46 3.81 1.98
C ALA A 110 12.44 4.23 0.49
N GLN A 111 11.35 4.07 -0.26
CA GLN A 111 11.31 4.49 -1.67
C GLN A 111 9.96 5.11 -2.04
N ALA A 112 9.94 6.43 -1.92
CA ALA A 112 9.17 7.33 -2.77
C ALA A 112 10.13 8.49 -3.10
N LEU A 113 10.89 8.30 -4.19
CA LEU A 113 11.61 9.37 -4.89
C LEU A 113 10.98 9.52 -6.27
#